data_AF-A0A535HQU4-F1
#
_entry.id   AF-A0A535HQU4-F1
#
_cell.length_a   1.000
_cell.length_b   1.000
_cell.length_c   1.000
_cell.angle_alpha   90.00
_cell.angle_beta   90.00
_cell.angle_gamma   90.00
#
_symmetry.space_group_name_H-M   'P 1'
#
loop_
_entity.id
_entity.type
_entity.pdbx_description
1 polymer ?
#
loop_
_entity_poly.entity_id
_entity_poly.type
_entity_poly.pdbx_seq_one_letter_code
_entity_poly.pdbx_strand_id
1 'polypeptide(L)'
;MKSMGTGGVRPDHARTETRKPPETEERPQRKPRQNELLWRGTEMLRLQRLAGNDAVSSWIESVQRNGPGPAPAPAPAVAGPEQADITAYDGAKGQHDTNRTTLLTFVNQGWNQKKDRMLKNSCEWVRSGRIKIFPLTPTHDSAARAATAGKASGAAYFSYPAGDLMSPAVYYKRKAAADAAYDNTNVNLEDSTTVDGFQNPGEIALMQSAIDQGRQYLWGVLRHEIQHAADFHANTNLDGYKTEFRAYWLGSREYNAISPTRQVHRKGWDWNARQYAIFKNLYTSADYAYVKTAWDAEAGKPRANRIFQRAVVAFNRPESINPANSIRVDDFYKKLQATSKADCDADTAKAPNANVAAVRVAVTALRKAERGDMLGNPEIAAALKDHLKGPALKAIKKVLTAK
;
A
#
# COMPACT_ATOMS: atom_id res chain seq x y z
N MET A 1 -23.59 0.61 -46.05
CA MET A 1 -22.36 0.10 -46.70
C MET A 1 -22.00 -1.25 -46.09
N LYS A 2 -21.96 -2.29 -46.93
CA LYS A 2 -21.44 -3.64 -46.65
C LYS A 2 -19.91 -3.63 -46.64
N SER A 3 -19.29 -4.45 -45.78
CA SER A 3 -18.04 -5.23 -46.00
C SER A 3 -17.64 -5.83 -44.63
N MET A 4 -17.73 -7.15 -44.38
CA MET A 4 -16.68 -8.17 -44.60
C MET A 4 -15.30 -7.72 -44.11
N GLY A 5 -14.54 -8.40 -43.24
CA GLY A 5 -14.53 -9.80 -42.81
C GLY A 5 -13.11 -10.35 -42.99
N THR A 6 -12.41 -10.68 -41.90
CA THR A 6 -11.20 -11.53 -41.78
C THR A 6 -11.08 -11.84 -40.28
N GLY A 7 -10.70 -13.02 -39.75
CA GLY A 7 -9.88 -14.13 -40.22
C GLY A 7 -9.08 -14.57 -38.99
N GLY A 8 -9.68 -15.39 -38.12
CA GLY A 8 -9.09 -15.80 -36.84
C GLY A 8 -8.38 -17.15 -36.93
N VAL A 9 -7.06 -17.13 -37.05
CA VAL A 9 -6.15 -18.28 -37.00
C VAL A 9 -5.97 -18.72 -35.54
N ARG A 10 -6.16 -20.02 -35.27
CA ARG A 10 -5.78 -20.67 -34.01
C ARG A 10 -4.26 -20.93 -34.01
N PRO A 11 -3.53 -20.70 -32.91
CA PRO A 11 -2.25 -21.34 -32.69
C PRO A 11 -2.42 -22.57 -31.80
N ASP A 12 -1.92 -23.69 -32.32
CA ASP A 12 -1.74 -24.95 -31.61
C ASP A 12 -0.74 -24.82 -30.45
N HIS A 13 -1.07 -25.50 -29.36
CA HIS A 13 -0.24 -25.62 -28.16
C HIS A 13 1.03 -26.44 -28.45
N ALA A 14 2.18 -25.77 -28.50
CA ALA A 14 3.48 -26.42 -28.47
C ALA A 14 3.79 -26.91 -27.04
N ARG A 15 3.90 -28.23 -26.92
CA ARG A 15 4.31 -28.99 -25.75
C ARG A 15 5.81 -28.75 -25.50
N THR A 16 6.17 -28.07 -24.41
CA THR A 16 7.56 -27.90 -23.98
C THR A 16 7.94 -29.02 -23.02
N GLU A 17 8.81 -29.91 -23.47
CA GLU A 17 9.48 -30.90 -22.65
C GLU A 17 10.48 -30.22 -21.70
N THR A 18 10.29 -30.41 -20.41
CA THR A 18 11.22 -29.97 -19.36
C THR A 18 12.48 -30.82 -19.38
N ARG A 19 13.56 -30.31 -19.98
CA ARG A 19 14.92 -30.82 -19.77
C ARG A 19 15.41 -30.41 -18.38
N LYS A 20 15.84 -31.42 -17.60
CA LYS A 20 16.51 -31.30 -16.31
C LYS A 20 17.88 -30.59 -16.50
N PRO A 21 18.22 -29.54 -15.74
CA PRO A 21 19.54 -28.92 -15.84
C PRO A 21 20.63 -29.81 -15.23
N PRO A 22 21.88 -29.75 -15.71
CA PRO A 22 23.00 -30.52 -15.20
C PRO A 22 23.40 -30.05 -13.80
N GLU A 23 23.73 -31.01 -12.93
CA GLU A 23 24.36 -30.79 -11.62
C GLU A 23 25.68 -30.04 -11.80
N THR A 24 25.77 -28.86 -11.19
CA THR A 24 27.02 -28.12 -11.04
C THR A 24 27.81 -28.71 -9.88
N GLU A 25 29.03 -29.20 -10.16
CA GLU A 25 30.02 -29.59 -9.17
C GLU A 25 30.33 -28.44 -8.20
N GLU A 26 30.04 -28.65 -6.92
CA GLU A 26 30.49 -27.79 -5.83
C GLU A 26 32.02 -27.87 -5.66
N ARG A 27 32.71 -26.75 -5.93
CA ARG A 27 34.09 -26.56 -5.47
C ARG A 27 34.11 -26.39 -3.94
N PRO A 28 35.01 -27.06 -3.20
CA PRO A 28 35.09 -26.92 -1.76
C PRO A 28 35.60 -25.53 -1.37
N GLN A 29 34.79 -24.78 -0.61
CA GLN A 29 35.21 -23.56 0.06
C GLN A 29 36.26 -23.89 1.15
N ARG A 30 37.45 -23.31 1.03
CA ARG A 30 38.47 -23.33 2.10
C ARG A 30 37.97 -22.54 3.31
N LYS A 31 37.70 -23.23 4.43
CA LYS A 31 37.48 -22.60 5.74
C LYS A 31 38.77 -21.89 6.21
N PRO A 32 38.69 -20.67 6.76
CA PRO A 32 39.83 -20.05 7.44
C PRO A 32 40.20 -20.85 8.71
N ARG A 33 41.51 -20.91 9.01
CA ARG A 33 42.12 -21.71 10.07
C ARG A 33 41.66 -21.27 11.48
N GLN A 34 40.71 -22.00 12.07
CA GLN A 34 40.34 -21.87 13.49
C GLN A 34 41.43 -22.39 14.47
N ASN A 35 42.45 -23.11 13.99
CA ASN A 35 43.45 -23.76 14.85
C ASN A 35 44.55 -22.82 15.37
N GLU A 36 44.79 -21.65 14.77
CA GLU A 36 45.85 -20.72 15.24
C GLU A 36 45.43 -19.89 16.47
N LEU A 37 44.13 -19.62 16.64
CA LEU A 37 43.60 -18.90 17.81
C LEU A 37 43.49 -19.80 19.06
N LEU A 38 43.18 -21.09 18.88
CA LEU A 38 43.15 -22.06 19.97
C LEU A 38 44.55 -22.35 20.55
N TRP A 39 45.60 -22.32 19.72
CA TRP A 39 46.97 -22.62 20.17
C TRP A 39 47.59 -21.52 21.05
N ARG A 40 47.21 -20.24 20.85
CA ARG A 40 47.72 -19.12 21.66
C ARG A 40 47.05 -19.01 23.04
N GLY A 41 45.83 -19.50 23.19
CA GLY A 41 45.11 -19.48 24.47
C GLY A 41 45.66 -20.47 25.50
N THR A 42 46.11 -21.65 25.05
CA THR A 42 46.58 -22.73 25.93
C THR A 42 47.94 -22.45 26.56
N GLU A 43 48.87 -21.80 25.85
CA GLU A 43 50.18 -21.42 26.43
C GLU A 43 50.06 -20.25 27.43
N MET A 44 49.14 -19.31 27.21
CA MET A 44 48.93 -18.20 28.15
C MET A 44 48.37 -18.69 29.50
N LEU A 45 47.45 -19.66 29.46
CA LEU A 45 46.92 -20.32 30.65
C LEU A 45 47.98 -21.15 31.38
N ARG A 46 48.95 -21.72 30.66
CA ARG A 46 50.07 -22.47 31.23
C ARG A 46 51.05 -21.54 31.96
N LEU A 47 51.37 -20.38 31.35
CA LEU A 47 52.19 -19.33 31.97
C LEU A 47 51.54 -18.75 33.23
N GLN A 48 50.22 -18.51 33.22
CA GLN A 48 49.47 -18.05 34.41
C GLN A 48 49.55 -19.03 35.57
N ARG A 49 49.49 -20.34 35.32
CA ARG A 49 49.60 -21.36 36.38
C ARG A 49 51.00 -21.47 36.96
N LEU A 50 52.04 -21.21 36.17
CA LEU A 50 53.44 -21.38 36.59
C LEU A 50 54.03 -20.13 37.25
N ALA A 51 53.72 -18.94 36.74
CA ALA A 51 54.33 -17.68 37.21
C ALA A 51 53.40 -16.85 38.12
N GLY A 52 52.12 -17.21 38.21
CA GLY A 52 51.11 -16.42 38.92
C GLY A 52 50.58 -15.25 38.10
N ASN A 53 49.37 -14.81 38.41
CA ASN A 53 48.66 -13.79 37.63
C ASN A 53 49.39 -12.44 37.61
N ASP A 54 50.05 -12.06 38.71
CA ASP A 54 50.74 -10.77 38.82
C ASP A 54 51.98 -10.68 37.93
N ALA A 55 52.71 -11.80 37.78
CA ALA A 55 53.87 -11.88 36.89
C ALA A 55 53.44 -11.86 35.41
N VAL A 56 52.34 -12.52 35.07
CA VAL A 56 51.78 -12.48 33.70
C VAL A 56 51.26 -11.08 33.36
N SER A 57 50.58 -10.41 34.29
CA SER A 57 50.12 -9.03 34.11
C SER A 57 51.30 -8.06 33.94
N SER A 58 52.33 -8.17 34.78
CA SER A 58 53.55 -7.35 34.66
C SER A 58 54.30 -7.60 33.35
N TRP A 59 54.33 -8.84 32.86
CA TRP A 59 54.93 -9.16 31.56
C TRP A 59 54.12 -8.58 30.39
N ILE A 60 52.79 -8.68 30.41
CA ILE A 60 51.91 -8.06 29.40
C ILE A 60 52.11 -6.55 29.37
N GLU A 61 52.15 -5.90 30.53
CA GLU A 61 52.40 -4.47 30.62
C GLU A 61 53.81 -4.07 30.14
N SER A 62 54.82 -4.90 30.41
CA SER A 62 56.20 -4.69 29.91
C SER A 62 56.27 -4.84 28.40
N VAL A 63 55.58 -5.82 27.80
CA VAL A 63 55.51 -6.01 26.35
C VAL A 63 54.76 -4.85 25.68
N GLN A 64 53.71 -4.32 26.33
CA GLN A 64 52.97 -3.16 25.83
C GLN A 64 53.76 -1.84 25.95
N ARG A 65 54.59 -1.68 26.99
CA ARG A 65 55.41 -0.48 27.21
C ARG A 65 56.72 -0.46 26.42
N ASN A 66 57.35 -1.62 26.23
CA ASN A 66 58.69 -1.72 25.63
C ASN A 66 58.73 -2.45 24.29
N GLY A 67 57.60 -2.97 23.81
CA GLY A 67 57.49 -3.43 22.43
C GLY A 67 57.67 -2.26 21.47
N PRO A 68 58.20 -2.48 20.24
CA PRO A 68 58.14 -1.45 19.22
C PRO A 68 56.69 -0.99 19.12
N GLY A 69 56.44 0.29 19.42
CA GLY A 69 55.09 0.86 19.40
C GLY A 69 54.40 0.41 18.12
N PRO A 70 53.13 -0.06 18.19
CA PRO A 70 52.46 -0.59 17.01
C PRO A 70 52.66 0.42 15.89
N ALA A 71 53.27 -0.04 14.79
CA ALA A 71 53.43 0.79 13.61
C ALA A 71 52.08 1.47 13.37
N PRO A 72 52.04 2.80 13.17
CA PRO A 72 50.78 3.51 13.01
C PRO A 72 49.97 2.72 11.99
N ALA A 73 48.77 2.28 12.41
CA ALA A 73 47.92 1.48 11.55
C ALA A 73 47.87 2.18 10.20
N PRO A 74 48.18 1.49 9.08
CA PRO A 74 48.17 2.13 7.78
C PRO A 74 46.85 2.87 7.65
N ALA A 75 46.92 4.16 7.33
CA ALA A 75 45.72 4.98 7.17
C ALA A 75 44.74 4.21 6.28
N PRO A 76 43.46 4.06 6.67
CA PRO A 76 42.53 3.27 5.90
C PRO A 76 42.56 3.77 4.46
N ALA A 77 42.91 2.87 3.53
CA ALA A 77 43.00 3.21 2.12
C ALA A 77 41.68 3.88 1.72
N VAL A 78 41.76 5.11 1.19
CA VAL A 78 40.58 5.84 0.74
C VAL A 78 39.92 4.97 -0.33
N ALA A 79 38.68 4.53 -0.06
CA ALA A 79 37.93 3.72 -0.99
C ALA A 79 37.84 4.45 -2.34
N GLY A 80 38.22 3.77 -3.44
CA GLY A 80 38.09 4.33 -4.78
C GLY A 80 36.62 4.67 -5.12
N PRO A 81 36.37 5.52 -6.13
CA PRO A 81 35.02 5.97 -6.50
C PRO A 81 34.02 4.83 -6.73
N GLU A 82 34.45 3.71 -7.33
CA GLU A 82 33.61 2.53 -7.55
C GLU A 82 33.18 1.87 -6.23
N GLN A 83 34.09 1.76 -5.26
CA GLN A 83 33.76 1.17 -3.96
C GLN A 83 32.83 2.07 -3.15
N ALA A 84 32.97 3.40 -3.27
CA ALA A 84 32.04 4.35 -2.68
C ALA A 84 30.62 4.22 -3.29
N ASP A 85 30.54 4.07 -4.62
CA ASP A 85 29.27 3.85 -5.34
C ASP A 85 28.58 2.54 -4.93
N ILE A 86 29.33 1.43 -4.86
CA ILE A 86 28.83 0.14 -4.36
C ILE A 86 28.30 0.28 -2.93
N THR A 87 29.04 0.97 -2.06
CA THR A 87 28.64 1.19 -0.66
C THR A 87 27.36 2.03 -0.58
N ALA A 88 27.23 3.07 -1.41
CA ALA A 88 26.03 3.88 -1.47
C ALA A 88 24.81 3.11 -1.99
N TYR A 89 25.00 2.27 -3.01
CA TYR A 89 23.96 1.38 -3.55
C TYR A 89 23.47 0.38 -2.49
N ASP A 90 24.39 -0.31 -1.80
CA ASP A 90 24.03 -1.25 -0.73
C ASP A 90 23.38 -0.54 0.46
N GLY A 91 23.81 0.68 0.79
CA GLY A 91 23.16 1.53 1.78
C GLY A 91 21.71 1.86 1.41
N ALA A 92 21.46 2.23 0.15
CA ALA A 92 20.11 2.53 -0.32
C ALA A 92 19.19 1.29 -0.32
N LYS A 93 19.73 0.10 -0.63
CA LYS A 93 19.00 -1.18 -0.46
C LYS A 93 18.67 -1.45 1.01
N GLY A 94 19.63 -1.29 1.90
CA GLY A 94 19.42 -1.48 3.35
C GLY A 94 18.36 -0.53 3.90
N GLN A 95 18.35 0.72 3.44
CA GLN A 95 17.29 1.68 3.79
C GLN A 95 15.93 1.24 3.23
N HIS A 96 15.87 0.77 1.98
CA HIS A 96 14.64 0.26 1.39
C HIS A 96 14.08 -0.93 2.19
N ASP A 97 14.91 -1.92 2.54
CA ASP A 97 14.52 -3.05 3.39
C ASP A 97 14.01 -2.61 4.76
N THR A 98 14.64 -1.58 5.34
CA THR A 98 14.20 -0.98 6.61
C THR A 98 12.81 -0.36 6.48
N ASN A 99 12.56 0.40 5.42
CA ASN A 99 11.26 1.00 5.13
C ASN A 99 10.17 -0.04 4.90
N ARG A 100 10.45 -1.08 4.09
CA ARG A 100 9.55 -2.21 3.87
C ARG A 100 9.19 -2.88 5.19
N THR A 101 10.20 -3.22 6.00
CA THR A 101 10.00 -3.84 7.32
C THR A 101 9.16 -2.97 8.25
N THR A 102 9.40 -1.66 8.23
CA THR A 102 8.66 -0.67 9.02
C THR A 102 7.20 -0.61 8.62
N LEU A 103 6.90 -0.47 7.32
CA LEU A 103 5.53 -0.45 6.81
C LEU A 103 4.81 -1.78 7.06
N LEU A 104 5.47 -2.92 6.85
CA LEU A 104 4.90 -4.24 7.13
C LEU A 104 4.55 -4.38 8.62
N THR A 105 5.42 -3.88 9.51
CA THR A 105 5.16 -3.81 10.95
C THR A 105 3.91 -2.98 11.24
N PHE A 106 3.76 -1.81 10.61
CA PHE A 106 2.59 -0.95 10.81
C PHE A 106 1.29 -1.58 10.27
N VAL A 107 1.34 -2.28 9.12
CA VAL A 107 0.21 -3.04 8.58
C VAL A 107 -0.20 -4.17 9.51
N ASN A 108 0.77 -4.92 10.05
CA ASN A 108 0.51 -5.99 11.01
C ASN A 108 -0.11 -5.46 12.32
N GLN A 109 0.38 -4.33 12.83
CA GLN A 109 -0.23 -3.66 13.99
C GLN A 109 -1.65 -3.14 13.69
N GLY A 110 -1.90 -2.68 12.47
CA GLY A 110 -3.23 -2.26 12.01
C GLY A 110 -4.22 -3.42 11.90
N TRP A 111 -3.82 -4.55 11.31
CA TRP A 111 -4.63 -5.78 11.27
C TRP A 111 -5.04 -6.23 12.67
N ASN A 112 -4.15 -6.09 13.66
CA ASN A 112 -4.39 -6.53 15.04
C ASN A 112 -5.23 -5.54 15.87
N GLN A 113 -5.73 -4.46 15.27
CA GLN A 113 -6.62 -3.51 15.97
C GLN A 113 -7.93 -4.17 16.39
N LYS A 114 -8.32 -3.95 17.65
CA LYS A 114 -9.59 -4.48 18.20
C LYS A 114 -10.73 -3.46 18.15
N LYS A 115 -10.40 -2.17 18.27
CA LYS A 115 -11.38 -1.06 18.35
C LYS A 115 -11.60 -0.39 16.99
N ASP A 116 -10.55 -0.28 16.19
CA ASP A 116 -10.60 0.37 14.88
C ASP A 116 -10.86 -0.68 13.79
N ARG A 117 -12.14 -1.02 13.60
CA ARG A 117 -12.57 -2.04 12.63
C ARG A 117 -12.20 -1.66 11.20
N MET A 118 -12.32 -0.38 10.85
CA MET A 118 -12.00 0.12 9.51
C MET A 118 -10.51 -0.07 9.21
N LEU A 119 -9.62 0.35 10.12
CA LEU A 119 -8.18 0.13 9.95
C LEU A 119 -7.83 -1.35 9.90
N LYS A 120 -8.42 -2.18 10.78
CA LYS A 120 -8.21 -3.63 10.75
C LYS A 120 -8.55 -4.21 9.38
N ASN A 121 -9.73 -3.89 8.86
CA ASN A 121 -10.17 -4.42 7.58
C ASN A 121 -9.34 -3.82 6.43
N SER A 122 -8.97 -2.53 6.46
CA SER A 122 -8.01 -1.93 5.53
C SER A 122 -6.69 -2.73 5.47
N CYS A 123 -6.12 -3.11 6.61
CA CYS A 123 -4.93 -3.96 6.61
C CYS A 123 -5.19 -5.40 6.11
N GLU A 124 -6.43 -5.91 6.23
CA GLU A 124 -6.87 -7.19 5.64
C GLU A 124 -6.86 -7.13 4.10
N TRP A 125 -7.24 -5.99 3.48
CA TRP A 125 -7.13 -5.78 2.03
C TRP A 125 -5.68 -5.86 1.54
N VAL A 126 -4.76 -5.20 2.24
CA VAL A 126 -3.32 -5.22 1.90
C VAL A 126 -2.77 -6.64 1.99
N ARG A 127 -3.01 -7.31 3.12
CA ARG A 127 -2.48 -8.66 3.36
C ARG A 127 -3.13 -9.74 2.50
N SER A 128 -4.31 -9.51 1.96
CA SER A 128 -4.94 -10.41 0.98
C SER A 128 -4.51 -10.11 -0.47
N GLY A 129 -3.67 -9.09 -0.69
CA GLY A 129 -3.21 -8.70 -2.02
C GLY A 129 -4.26 -8.00 -2.87
N ARG A 130 -5.40 -7.58 -2.31
CA ARG A 130 -6.43 -6.82 -3.03
C ARG A 130 -5.99 -5.38 -3.30
N ILE A 131 -5.18 -4.82 -2.42
CA ILE A 131 -4.47 -3.57 -2.60
C ILE A 131 -2.99 -3.82 -2.39
N LYS A 132 -2.17 -3.45 -3.35
CA LYS A 132 -0.70 -3.47 -3.23
C LYS A 132 -0.21 -2.18 -2.62
N ILE A 133 0.83 -2.26 -1.79
CA ILE A 133 1.56 -1.09 -1.32
C ILE A 133 2.95 -1.14 -1.91
N PHE A 134 3.40 -0.06 -2.53
CA PHE A 134 4.76 0.08 -3.04
C PHE A 134 5.53 1.08 -2.17
N PRO A 135 6.47 0.61 -1.32
CA PRO A 135 7.36 1.49 -0.57
C PRO A 135 8.34 2.14 -1.54
N LEU A 136 8.27 3.46 -1.72
CA LEU A 136 9.12 4.21 -2.64
C LEU A 136 10.30 4.86 -1.92
N THR A 137 11.46 4.19 -1.94
CA THR A 137 12.70 4.68 -1.32
C THR A 137 13.63 5.25 -2.38
N PRO A 138 14.26 6.43 -2.19
CA PRO A 138 15.20 6.98 -3.17
C PRO A 138 16.33 6.00 -3.51
N THR A 139 16.70 5.94 -4.79
CA THR A 139 17.91 5.22 -5.20
C THR A 139 19.17 5.99 -4.79
N HIS A 140 20.32 5.33 -4.65
CA HIS A 140 21.58 6.03 -4.31
C HIS A 140 21.99 7.09 -5.34
N ASP A 141 21.58 6.89 -6.60
CA ASP A 141 21.85 7.73 -7.76
C ASP A 141 20.62 8.55 -8.21
N SER A 142 19.65 8.74 -7.30
CA SER A 142 18.29 9.23 -7.61
C SER A 142 18.26 10.51 -8.44
N ALA A 143 19.01 11.54 -8.04
CA ALA A 143 19.07 12.81 -8.74
C ALA A 143 19.71 12.69 -10.13
N ALA A 144 20.81 11.94 -10.26
CA ALA A 144 21.50 11.75 -11.54
C ALA A 144 20.64 10.97 -12.54
N ARG A 145 19.92 9.97 -12.04
CA ARG A 145 18.97 9.16 -12.80
C ARG A 145 17.76 9.97 -13.26
N ALA A 146 17.16 10.76 -12.38
CA ALA A 146 16.05 11.66 -12.70
C ALA A 146 16.48 12.72 -13.74
N ALA A 147 17.63 13.35 -13.57
CA ALA A 147 18.17 14.32 -14.53
C ALA A 147 18.40 13.70 -15.92
N THR A 148 18.94 12.48 -15.98
CA THR A 148 19.13 11.74 -17.26
C THR A 148 17.80 11.43 -17.96
N ALA A 149 16.72 11.28 -17.19
CA ALA A 149 15.37 11.07 -17.71
C ALA A 149 14.64 12.40 -18.06
N GLY A 150 15.31 13.55 -17.99
CA GLY A 150 14.70 14.86 -18.25
C GLY A 150 13.89 15.43 -17.08
N LYS A 151 14.04 14.86 -15.87
CA LYS A 151 13.32 15.26 -14.65
C LYS A 151 14.27 15.92 -13.66
N ALA A 152 14.77 17.11 -13.99
CA ALA A 152 15.85 17.77 -13.24
C ALA A 152 15.52 18.05 -11.75
N SER A 153 14.25 18.31 -11.44
CA SER A 153 13.75 18.53 -10.06
C SER A 153 13.19 17.26 -9.41
N GLY A 154 13.30 16.13 -10.12
CA GLY A 154 12.67 14.88 -9.80
C GLY A 154 13.51 13.97 -8.91
N ALA A 155 13.01 12.76 -8.72
CA ALA A 155 13.70 11.69 -8.03
C ALA A 155 13.36 10.33 -8.63
N ALA A 156 14.30 9.41 -8.49
CA ALA A 156 14.14 8.02 -8.80
C ALA A 156 14.00 7.18 -7.51
N TYR A 157 13.06 6.23 -7.50
CA TYR A 157 12.72 5.43 -6.33
C TYR A 157 12.67 3.92 -6.65
N PHE A 158 13.20 3.09 -5.76
CA PHE A 158 12.82 1.67 -5.59
C PHE A 158 11.32 1.57 -5.26
N SER A 159 10.59 0.47 -5.36
CA SER A 159 10.65 -0.56 -6.40
C SER A 159 9.24 -0.60 -6.99
N TYR A 160 9.07 -0.10 -8.20
CA TYR A 160 7.77 -0.03 -8.88
C TYR A 160 7.98 -0.22 -10.38
N PRO A 161 7.19 -1.06 -11.06
CA PRO A 161 5.89 -1.62 -10.64
C PRO A 161 5.95 -3.00 -9.94
N ALA A 162 7.14 -3.55 -9.66
CA ALA A 162 7.30 -4.82 -8.94
C ALA A 162 7.85 -4.63 -7.52
N GLY A 163 7.71 -5.65 -6.67
CA GLY A 163 8.22 -5.59 -5.30
C GLY A 163 7.28 -4.86 -4.34
N ASP A 164 5.96 -5.08 -4.46
CA ASP A 164 5.01 -4.59 -3.46
C ASP A 164 5.34 -5.13 -2.05
N LEU A 165 4.77 -4.51 -1.03
CA LEU A 165 5.06 -4.76 0.38
C LEU A 165 4.88 -6.22 0.81
N MET A 166 3.96 -6.96 0.18
CA MET A 166 3.68 -8.36 0.50
C MET A 166 4.49 -9.35 -0.35
N SER A 167 5.23 -8.86 -1.35
CA SER A 167 6.12 -9.63 -2.20
C SER A 167 7.59 -9.51 -1.74
N PRO A 168 8.51 -10.35 -2.23
CA PRO A 168 9.95 -10.11 -2.06
C PRO A 168 10.38 -8.73 -2.58
N ALA A 169 11.38 -8.14 -1.94
CA ALA A 169 11.99 -6.92 -2.45
C ALA A 169 12.59 -7.16 -3.84
N VAL A 170 12.48 -6.17 -4.72
CA VAL A 170 13.07 -6.20 -6.06
C VAL A 170 14.01 -5.02 -6.18
N TYR A 171 15.18 -5.20 -6.77
CA TYR A 171 16.20 -4.14 -6.90
C TYR A 171 16.55 -3.92 -8.36
N TYR A 172 16.88 -2.68 -8.73
CA TYR A 172 17.45 -2.39 -10.04
C TYR A 172 18.91 -2.86 -10.11
N LYS A 173 19.44 -3.05 -11.31
CA LYS A 173 20.87 -3.31 -11.51
C LYS A 173 21.65 -2.00 -11.36
N ARG A 174 22.58 -1.95 -10.40
CA ARG A 174 23.53 -0.82 -10.27
C ARG A 174 24.26 -0.59 -11.59
N LYS A 175 24.38 0.67 -12.00
CA LYS A 175 25.12 1.07 -13.20
C LYS A 175 26.62 0.86 -12.96
N ALA A 176 27.26 0.00 -13.75
CA ALA A 176 28.72 -0.10 -13.73
C ALA A 176 29.36 1.11 -14.42
N ALA A 177 30.63 1.42 -14.11
CA ALA A 177 31.32 2.57 -14.70
C ALA A 177 31.38 2.51 -16.25
N ALA A 178 31.42 1.30 -16.82
CA ALA A 178 31.43 1.08 -18.27
C ALA A 178 30.03 1.13 -18.91
N ASP A 179 28.95 1.15 -18.13
CA ASP A 179 27.60 1.15 -18.66
C ASP A 179 27.21 2.54 -19.17
N ALA A 180 26.66 2.60 -20.38
CA ALA A 180 26.23 3.86 -20.98
C ALA A 180 24.93 4.41 -20.36
N ALA A 181 24.05 3.52 -19.87
CA ALA A 181 22.70 3.86 -19.41
C ALA A 181 22.40 3.31 -18.01
N TYR A 182 21.47 3.94 -17.31
CA TYR A 182 20.91 3.45 -16.06
C TYR A 182 19.90 2.33 -16.32
N ASP A 183 19.93 1.26 -15.51
CA ASP A 183 18.84 0.28 -15.49
C ASP A 183 17.66 0.81 -14.68
N ASN A 184 16.64 1.34 -15.36
CA ASN A 184 15.42 1.84 -14.73
C ASN A 184 14.37 0.73 -14.50
N THR A 185 14.74 -0.55 -14.60
CA THR A 185 13.83 -1.66 -14.30
C THR A 185 13.41 -1.60 -12.84
N ASN A 186 12.09 -1.52 -12.58
CA ASN A 186 11.51 -1.33 -11.25
C ASN A 186 11.88 -0.02 -10.56
N VAL A 187 12.19 1.03 -11.32
CA VAL A 187 12.44 2.36 -10.78
C VAL A 187 11.32 3.31 -11.18
N ASN A 188 10.68 3.92 -10.19
CA ASN A 188 9.72 5.00 -10.44
C ASN A 188 10.46 6.34 -10.58
N LEU A 189 10.17 7.09 -11.63
CA LEU A 189 10.79 8.38 -11.92
C LEU A 189 9.74 9.49 -11.77
N GLU A 190 9.87 10.29 -10.73
CA GLU A 190 8.94 11.38 -10.40
C GLU A 190 9.48 12.73 -10.83
N ASP A 191 8.58 13.65 -11.16
CA ASP A 191 8.94 15.01 -11.58
C ASP A 191 9.24 15.93 -10.38
N SER A 192 8.89 15.49 -9.17
CA SER A 192 9.09 16.24 -7.93
C SER A 192 9.52 15.33 -6.78
N THR A 193 10.32 15.89 -5.88
CA THR A 193 10.72 15.29 -4.59
C THR A 193 9.73 15.58 -3.46
N THR A 194 8.71 16.40 -3.70
CA THR A 194 7.75 16.87 -2.68
C THR A 194 6.47 16.04 -2.61
N VAL A 195 6.34 15.02 -3.46
CA VAL A 195 5.16 14.17 -3.50
C VAL A 195 5.31 13.11 -2.41
N ASP A 196 4.23 12.84 -1.67
CA ASP A 196 4.23 11.83 -0.60
C ASP A 196 3.86 10.43 -1.11
N GLY A 197 3.26 10.33 -2.30
CA GLY A 197 2.81 9.09 -2.89
C GLY A 197 1.81 9.29 -4.00
N PHE A 198 1.27 8.19 -4.50
CA PHE A 198 0.14 8.18 -5.44
C PHE A 198 -0.76 6.98 -5.17
N GLN A 199 -1.98 7.04 -5.68
CA GLN A 199 -2.94 5.94 -5.64
C GLN A 199 -3.45 5.66 -7.05
N ASN A 200 -3.51 4.38 -7.41
CA ASN A 200 -4.18 3.89 -8.61
C ASN A 200 -5.14 2.75 -8.22
N PRO A 201 -6.07 2.34 -9.12
CA PRO A 201 -6.92 1.18 -8.86
C PRO A 201 -6.09 -0.07 -8.52
N GLY A 202 -6.22 -0.57 -7.29
CA GLY A 202 -5.51 -1.77 -6.83
C GLY A 202 -4.16 -1.51 -6.14
N GLU A 203 -3.69 -0.27 -6.04
CA GLU A 203 -2.35 0.02 -5.51
C GLU A 203 -2.20 1.40 -4.87
N ILE A 204 -1.28 1.48 -3.92
CA ILE A 204 -0.86 2.69 -3.22
C ILE A 204 0.66 2.72 -3.25
N ALA A 205 1.26 3.81 -3.69
CA ALA A 205 2.69 4.05 -3.58
C ALA A 205 2.97 5.09 -2.49
N LEU A 206 3.97 4.85 -1.66
CA LEU A 206 4.34 5.71 -0.53
C LEU A 206 5.81 6.10 -0.63
N MET A 207 6.08 7.37 -0.89
CA MET A 207 7.45 7.90 -0.93
C MET A 207 8.05 7.96 0.46
N GLN A 208 9.39 8.01 0.55
CA GLN A 208 10.12 8.06 1.83
C GLN A 208 9.53 9.12 2.78
N SER A 209 9.18 10.30 2.28
CA SER A 209 8.57 11.37 3.08
C SER A 209 7.27 10.94 3.77
N ALA A 210 6.41 10.17 3.11
CA ALA A 210 5.21 9.57 3.71
C ALA A 210 5.55 8.49 4.76
N ILE A 211 6.62 7.72 4.53
CA ILE A 211 7.07 6.70 5.48
C ILE A 211 7.61 7.36 6.75
N ASP A 212 8.34 8.47 6.62
CA ASP A 212 8.93 9.23 7.71
C ASP A 212 7.88 9.93 8.60
N GLN A 213 6.71 10.25 8.05
CA GLN A 213 5.54 10.70 8.83
C GLN A 213 5.01 9.62 9.79
N GLY A 214 5.42 8.37 9.57
CA GLY A 214 5.27 7.28 10.51
C GLY A 214 3.87 6.65 10.56
N ARG A 215 3.66 5.86 11.62
CA ARG A 215 2.55 4.92 11.70
C ARG A 215 1.17 5.55 11.60
N GLN A 216 0.92 6.67 12.29
CA GLN A 216 -0.42 7.27 12.29
C GLN A 216 -0.78 7.83 10.92
N TYR A 217 0.19 8.38 10.20
CA TYR A 217 0.01 8.83 8.82
C TYR A 217 -0.38 7.66 7.92
N LEU A 218 0.42 6.59 7.91
CA LEU A 218 0.10 5.38 7.13
C LEU A 218 -1.32 4.86 7.44
N TRP A 219 -1.70 4.78 8.71
CA TRP A 219 -3.04 4.33 9.09
C TRP A 219 -4.16 5.26 8.62
N GLY A 220 -3.89 6.57 8.51
CA GLY A 220 -4.76 7.52 7.84
C GLY A 220 -4.93 7.20 6.37
N VAL A 221 -3.81 7.07 5.64
CA VAL A 221 -3.78 6.70 4.22
C VAL A 221 -4.52 5.39 3.97
N LEU A 222 -4.23 4.32 4.73
CA LEU A 222 -4.89 3.03 4.54
C LEU A 222 -6.40 3.06 4.77
N ARG A 223 -6.91 3.91 5.67
CA ARG A 223 -8.36 4.07 5.80
C ARG A 223 -8.92 4.84 4.60
N HIS A 224 -8.26 5.92 4.20
CA HIS A 224 -8.67 6.79 3.11
C HIS A 224 -8.66 6.06 1.75
N GLU A 225 -7.48 5.61 1.31
CA GLU A 225 -7.30 5.02 -0.02
C GLU A 225 -8.03 3.69 -0.19
N ILE A 226 -8.22 2.91 0.88
CA ILE A 226 -8.96 1.65 0.78
C ILE A 226 -10.47 1.92 0.79
N GLN A 227 -10.93 3.01 1.43
CA GLN A 227 -12.32 3.44 1.28
C GLN A 227 -12.63 3.73 -0.19
N HIS A 228 -11.66 4.23 -0.94
CA HIS A 228 -11.82 4.44 -2.37
C HIS A 228 -12.10 3.14 -3.13
N ALA A 229 -11.29 2.11 -2.88
CA ALA A 229 -11.50 0.81 -3.48
C ALA A 229 -12.80 0.13 -3.01
N ALA A 230 -13.18 0.34 -1.75
CA ALA A 230 -14.32 -0.32 -1.12
C ALA A 230 -15.69 0.24 -1.55
N ASP A 231 -15.75 1.48 -2.05
CA ASP A 231 -16.99 2.16 -2.43
C ASP A 231 -17.26 2.23 -3.94
N PHE A 232 -16.44 1.63 -4.80
CA PHE A 232 -16.70 1.46 -6.25
C PHE A 232 -17.04 2.77 -6.99
N HIS A 233 -16.07 3.66 -7.09
CA HIS A 233 -16.27 5.02 -7.61
C HIS A 233 -16.86 5.10 -9.03
N ALA A 234 -17.62 6.18 -9.25
CA ALA A 234 -18.04 6.64 -10.57
C ALA A 234 -17.19 7.83 -11.05
N ASN A 235 -17.31 8.16 -12.35
CA ASN A 235 -16.37 9.03 -13.07
C ASN A 235 -16.83 10.49 -13.21
N THR A 236 -17.79 10.98 -12.41
CA THR A 236 -18.24 12.39 -12.48
C THR A 236 -17.59 13.25 -11.40
N ASN A 237 -17.52 14.57 -11.60
CA ASN A 237 -17.00 15.50 -10.58
C ASN A 237 -17.76 15.39 -9.24
N LEU A 238 -19.08 15.17 -9.29
CA LEU A 238 -19.88 15.00 -8.07
C LEU A 238 -19.56 13.67 -7.39
N ASP A 239 -19.38 12.61 -8.15
CA ASP A 239 -19.00 11.31 -7.60
C ASP A 239 -17.60 11.34 -7.00
N GLY A 240 -16.64 11.99 -7.68
CA GLY A 240 -15.31 12.28 -7.14
C GLY A 240 -15.40 13.03 -5.80
N TYR A 241 -16.19 14.11 -5.72
CA TYR A 241 -16.40 14.82 -4.45
C TYR A 241 -16.98 13.90 -3.36
N LYS A 242 -18.04 13.14 -3.66
CA LYS A 242 -18.70 12.26 -2.68
C LYS A 242 -17.74 11.18 -2.20
N THR A 243 -16.93 10.65 -3.10
CA THR A 243 -15.85 9.70 -2.85
C THR A 243 -14.85 10.23 -1.83
N GLU A 244 -14.27 11.41 -2.10
CA GLU A 244 -13.31 12.04 -1.21
C GLU A 244 -13.95 12.37 0.13
N PHE A 245 -15.17 12.88 0.09
CA PHE A 245 -15.94 13.19 1.29
C PHE A 245 -16.12 11.98 2.20
N ARG A 246 -16.47 10.80 1.65
CA ARG A 246 -16.61 9.56 2.42
C ARG A 246 -15.27 9.12 3.01
N ALA A 247 -14.21 9.14 2.22
CA ALA A 247 -12.88 8.75 2.65
C ALA A 247 -12.37 9.64 3.80
N TYR A 248 -12.52 10.96 3.71
CA TYR A 248 -12.19 11.87 4.82
C TYR A 248 -13.12 11.70 6.02
N TRP A 249 -14.44 11.58 5.81
CA TRP A 249 -15.39 11.49 6.91
C TRP A 249 -15.23 10.20 7.73
N LEU A 250 -15.02 9.06 7.06
CA LEU A 250 -14.92 7.75 7.70
C LEU A 250 -13.48 7.44 8.13
N GLY A 251 -12.50 7.79 7.28
CA GLY A 251 -11.12 7.33 7.41
C GLY A 251 -10.17 8.30 8.10
N SER A 252 -10.46 9.60 8.12
CA SER A 252 -9.55 10.59 8.74
C SER A 252 -9.94 10.91 10.18
N ARG A 253 -8.99 10.68 11.10
CA ARG A 253 -9.15 11.00 12.52
C ARG A 253 -9.20 12.50 12.79
N GLU A 254 -8.62 13.31 11.91
CA GLU A 254 -8.62 14.77 12.02
C GLU A 254 -10.05 15.32 12.09
N TYR A 255 -10.93 14.84 11.22
CA TYR A 255 -12.30 15.32 11.13
C TYR A 255 -13.21 14.73 12.23
N ASN A 256 -12.78 13.68 12.93
CA ASN A 256 -13.55 13.10 14.04
C ASN A 256 -13.71 14.08 15.22
N ALA A 257 -12.74 14.98 15.41
CA ALA A 257 -12.81 16.03 16.44
C ALA A 257 -13.81 17.13 16.10
N ILE A 258 -14.21 17.25 14.82
CA ILE A 258 -15.15 18.27 14.37
C ILE A 258 -16.57 17.72 14.49
N SER A 259 -17.45 18.48 15.15
CA SER A 259 -18.83 18.07 15.39
C SER A 259 -19.61 17.87 14.08
N PRO A 260 -20.26 16.71 13.88
CA PRO A 260 -21.13 16.46 12.74
C PRO A 260 -22.55 17.00 12.94
N THR A 261 -22.88 17.56 14.11
CA THR A 261 -24.21 18.09 14.44
C THR A 261 -24.23 19.62 14.55
N ARG A 262 -23.08 20.24 14.88
CA ARG A 262 -22.94 21.69 14.95
C ARG A 262 -23.16 22.31 13.57
N GLN A 263 -24.15 23.19 13.45
CA GLN A 263 -24.42 23.92 12.21
C GLN A 263 -23.49 25.13 12.06
N VAL A 264 -23.09 25.45 10.83
CA VAL A 264 -22.32 26.64 10.46
C VAL A 264 -22.85 27.22 9.14
N HIS A 265 -22.91 28.55 9.05
CA HIS A 265 -23.28 29.24 7.81
C HIS A 265 -22.04 29.70 7.04
N ARG A 266 -21.84 29.16 5.83
CA ARG A 266 -20.67 29.42 4.97
C ARG A 266 -21.03 29.35 3.50
N LYS A 267 -20.42 30.22 2.67
CA LYS A 267 -20.68 30.32 1.23
C LYS A 267 -22.18 30.43 0.87
N GLY A 268 -23.00 31.02 1.74
CA GLY A 268 -24.45 31.18 1.53
C GLY A 268 -25.29 29.91 1.77
N TRP A 269 -24.72 28.89 2.41
CA TRP A 269 -25.40 27.63 2.75
C TRP A 269 -25.20 27.29 4.23
N ASP A 270 -26.12 26.50 4.76
CA ASP A 270 -25.99 25.89 6.08
C ASP A 270 -25.36 24.50 5.94
N TRP A 271 -24.38 24.23 6.79
CA TRP A 271 -23.59 23.01 6.79
C TRP A 271 -23.53 22.47 8.20
N ASN A 272 -23.30 21.16 8.36
CA ASN A 272 -22.65 20.74 9.59
C ASN A 272 -21.15 21.08 9.54
N ALA A 273 -20.55 21.33 10.71
CA ALA A 273 -19.19 21.84 10.81
C ALA A 273 -18.15 20.88 10.22
N ARG A 274 -18.35 19.56 10.40
CA ARG A 274 -17.47 18.54 9.82
C ARG A 274 -17.53 18.54 8.30
N GLN A 275 -18.73 18.57 7.73
CA GLN A 275 -18.96 18.61 6.28
C GLN A 275 -18.25 19.81 5.66
N TYR A 276 -18.42 20.99 6.24
CA TYR A 276 -17.76 22.20 5.73
C TYR A 276 -16.24 22.13 5.84
N ALA A 277 -15.69 21.54 6.91
CA ALA A 277 -14.25 21.39 7.06
C ALA A 277 -13.65 20.49 5.96
N ILE A 278 -14.29 19.35 5.68
CA ILE A 278 -13.88 18.45 4.58
C ILE A 278 -14.03 19.16 3.24
N PHE A 279 -15.19 19.77 2.97
CA PHE A 279 -15.40 20.53 1.75
C PHE A 279 -14.35 21.63 1.57
N LYS A 280 -13.99 22.36 2.63
CA LYS A 280 -12.96 23.41 2.57
C LYS A 280 -11.62 22.81 2.14
N ASN A 281 -11.20 21.69 2.74
CA ASN A 281 -9.96 21.00 2.36
C ASN A 281 -9.96 20.63 0.87
N LEU A 282 -11.03 19.98 0.40
CA LEU A 282 -11.20 19.60 -1.01
C LEU A 282 -11.26 20.82 -1.94
N TYR A 283 -11.89 21.91 -1.51
CA TYR A 283 -12.02 23.13 -2.32
C TYR A 283 -10.70 23.90 -2.46
N THR A 284 -9.79 23.81 -1.48
CA THR A 284 -8.52 24.57 -1.49
C THR A 284 -7.31 23.77 -1.95
N SER A 285 -7.38 22.43 -1.96
CA SER A 285 -6.27 21.60 -2.42
C SER A 285 -6.12 21.66 -3.95
N ALA A 286 -4.87 21.67 -4.41
CA ALA A 286 -4.54 21.55 -5.84
C ALA A 286 -4.93 20.18 -6.40
N ASP A 287 -4.84 19.12 -5.60
CA ASP A 287 -5.14 17.72 -6.00
C ASP A 287 -6.62 17.54 -6.36
N TYR A 288 -7.48 18.41 -5.83
CA TYR A 288 -8.94 18.37 -6.03
C TYR A 288 -9.44 19.62 -6.77
N ALA A 289 -8.64 20.19 -7.68
CA ALA A 289 -8.98 21.40 -8.43
C ALA A 289 -10.36 21.34 -9.14
N TYR A 290 -10.83 20.14 -9.49
CA TYR A 290 -12.15 19.92 -10.07
C TYR A 290 -13.30 20.35 -9.13
N VAL A 291 -13.14 20.22 -7.80
CA VAL A 291 -14.15 20.62 -6.81
C VAL A 291 -14.34 22.13 -6.83
N LYS A 292 -13.23 22.88 -6.81
CA LYS A 292 -13.25 24.34 -6.90
C LYS A 292 -13.88 24.79 -8.23
N THR A 293 -13.42 24.21 -9.33
CA THR A 293 -13.90 24.53 -10.68
C THR A 293 -15.40 24.29 -10.82
N ALA A 294 -15.89 23.11 -10.40
CA ALA A 294 -17.31 22.77 -10.47
C ALA A 294 -18.17 23.64 -9.54
N TRP A 295 -17.68 23.96 -8.34
CA TRP A 295 -18.37 24.85 -7.40
C TRP A 295 -18.50 26.27 -7.93
N ASP A 296 -17.39 26.85 -8.41
CA ASP A 296 -17.34 28.26 -8.81
C ASP A 296 -18.07 28.51 -10.14
N ALA A 297 -18.15 27.51 -11.03
CA ALA A 297 -18.94 27.57 -12.27
C ALA A 297 -20.45 27.81 -12.04
N GLU A 298 -20.94 27.66 -10.81
CA GLU A 298 -22.33 27.90 -10.44
C GLU A 298 -22.55 29.15 -9.58
N ALA A 299 -21.49 29.90 -9.23
CA ALA A 299 -21.57 31.02 -8.29
C ALA A 299 -22.53 32.14 -8.72
N GLY A 300 -22.60 32.44 -10.02
CA GLY A 300 -23.49 33.45 -10.60
C GLY A 300 -24.89 32.96 -10.95
N LYS A 301 -25.18 31.66 -10.83
CA LYS A 301 -26.48 31.10 -11.22
C LYS A 301 -27.54 31.34 -10.13
N PRO A 302 -28.84 31.43 -10.47
CA PRO A 302 -29.92 31.34 -9.49
C PRO A 302 -29.79 30.07 -8.65
N ARG A 303 -30.13 30.13 -7.35
CA ARG A 303 -29.89 29.02 -6.40
C ARG A 303 -30.49 27.69 -6.87
N ALA A 304 -31.65 27.71 -7.52
CA ALA A 304 -32.30 26.52 -8.08
C ALA A 304 -31.44 25.79 -9.13
N ASN A 305 -30.60 26.54 -9.87
CA ASN A 305 -29.78 26.08 -10.98
C ASN A 305 -28.33 25.74 -10.57
N ARG A 306 -28.03 25.75 -9.26
CA ARG A 306 -26.72 25.37 -8.71
C ARG A 306 -26.70 23.89 -8.36
N ILE A 307 -26.68 23.03 -9.38
CA ILE A 307 -26.86 21.58 -9.24
C ILE A 307 -25.73 20.97 -8.41
N PHE A 308 -24.48 21.29 -8.73
CA PHE A 308 -23.32 20.79 -8.00
C PHE A 308 -23.28 21.32 -6.57
N GLN A 309 -23.44 22.64 -6.36
CA GLN A 309 -23.41 23.22 -5.01
C GLN A 309 -24.52 22.63 -4.12
N ARG A 310 -25.73 22.48 -4.65
CA ARG A 310 -26.86 21.87 -3.92
C ARG A 310 -26.57 20.42 -3.57
N ALA A 311 -26.02 19.64 -4.50
CA ALA A 311 -25.70 18.23 -4.26
C ALA A 311 -24.61 18.07 -3.18
N VAL A 312 -23.55 18.90 -3.24
CA VAL A 312 -22.48 18.94 -2.23
C VAL A 312 -23.02 19.26 -0.83
N VAL A 313 -23.89 20.28 -0.72
CA VAL A 313 -24.49 20.69 0.55
C VAL A 313 -25.48 19.66 1.07
N ALA A 314 -26.27 19.05 0.19
CA ALA A 314 -27.23 17.99 0.55
C ALA A 314 -26.51 16.70 1.01
N PHE A 315 -25.30 16.42 0.50
CA PHE A 315 -24.49 15.28 0.90
C PHE A 315 -23.76 15.55 2.24
N ASN A 316 -24.55 15.61 3.32
CA ASN A 316 -24.09 16.03 4.64
C ASN A 316 -23.67 14.87 5.57
N ARG A 317 -23.77 13.64 5.08
CA ARG A 317 -23.37 12.39 5.75
C ARG A 317 -22.81 11.41 4.71
N PRO A 318 -21.88 10.53 5.09
CA PRO A 318 -21.34 9.55 4.16
C PRO A 318 -22.37 8.47 3.86
N GLU A 319 -22.71 8.30 2.59
CA GLU A 319 -23.47 7.15 2.07
C GLU A 319 -22.48 6.19 1.41
N SER A 320 -22.04 5.18 2.16
CA SER A 320 -21.01 4.22 1.74
C SER A 320 -21.60 2.82 1.70
N ILE A 321 -21.30 2.06 0.66
CA ILE A 321 -21.66 0.64 0.53
C ILE A 321 -20.86 -0.19 1.55
N ASN A 322 -19.61 0.21 1.80
CA ASN A 322 -18.68 -0.51 2.66
C ASN A 322 -17.97 0.42 3.66
N PRO A 323 -18.69 0.95 4.66
CA PRO A 323 -18.17 2.01 5.55
C PRO A 323 -17.06 1.54 6.51
N ALA A 324 -16.78 0.24 6.53
CA ALA A 324 -15.79 -0.38 7.39
C ALA A 324 -14.66 -1.04 6.60
N ASN A 325 -14.55 -0.80 5.28
CA ASN A 325 -13.54 -1.41 4.40
C ASN A 325 -13.48 -2.94 4.49
N SER A 326 -14.61 -3.64 4.68
CA SER A 326 -14.61 -5.09 4.79
C SER A 326 -14.43 -5.77 3.43
N ILE A 327 -13.45 -6.67 3.30
CA ILE A 327 -13.28 -7.50 2.11
C ILE A 327 -14.50 -8.39 1.83
N ARG A 328 -15.24 -8.79 2.87
CA ARG A 328 -16.43 -9.65 2.73
C ARG A 328 -17.63 -8.86 2.21
N VAL A 329 -17.76 -7.61 2.64
CA VAL A 329 -18.78 -6.69 2.10
C VAL A 329 -18.50 -6.40 0.62
N ASP A 330 -17.23 -6.16 0.26
CA ASP A 330 -16.79 -6.01 -1.14
C ASP A 330 -17.13 -7.25 -1.98
N ASP A 331 -16.81 -8.46 -1.50
CA ASP A 331 -17.16 -9.71 -2.19
C ASP A 331 -18.67 -9.86 -2.36
N PHE A 332 -19.44 -9.65 -1.28
CA PHE A 332 -20.89 -9.72 -1.32
C PHE A 332 -21.48 -8.75 -2.34
N TYR A 333 -21.01 -7.50 -2.34
CA TYR A 333 -21.51 -6.47 -3.25
C TYR A 333 -21.14 -6.78 -4.71
N LYS A 334 -19.92 -7.24 -5.00
CA LYS A 334 -19.53 -7.69 -6.35
C LYS A 334 -20.39 -8.84 -6.86
N LYS A 335 -20.67 -9.85 -6.02
CA LYS A 335 -21.56 -10.96 -6.38
C LYS A 335 -23.00 -10.51 -6.58
N LEU A 336 -23.46 -9.53 -5.78
CA LEU A 336 -24.77 -8.93 -5.93
C LEU A 336 -24.88 -8.21 -7.28
N GLN A 337 -23.92 -7.36 -7.64
CA GLN A 337 -23.89 -6.63 -8.91
C GLN A 337 -23.84 -7.57 -10.13
N ALA A 338 -23.12 -8.70 -10.01
CA ALA A 338 -23.07 -9.73 -11.05
C ALA A 338 -24.35 -10.56 -11.18
N THR A 339 -25.29 -10.41 -10.24
CA THR A 339 -26.57 -11.15 -10.26
C THR A 339 -27.67 -10.29 -10.88
N SER A 340 -28.54 -10.93 -11.66
CA SER A 340 -29.71 -10.30 -12.28
C SER A 340 -31.03 -10.85 -11.73
N LYS A 341 -32.13 -10.17 -12.06
CA LYS A 341 -33.48 -10.67 -11.80
C LYS A 341 -33.78 -11.96 -12.57
N ALA A 342 -33.20 -12.15 -13.75
CA ALA A 342 -33.36 -13.39 -14.53
C ALA A 342 -32.65 -14.57 -13.85
N ASP A 343 -31.48 -14.34 -13.24
CA ASP A 343 -30.81 -15.35 -12.42
C ASP A 343 -31.69 -15.81 -11.26
N CYS A 344 -32.43 -14.87 -10.65
CA CYS A 344 -33.38 -15.19 -9.58
C CYS A 344 -34.59 -16.01 -10.07
N ASP A 345 -35.04 -15.82 -11.32
CA ASP A 345 -36.12 -16.63 -11.90
C ASP A 345 -35.65 -18.06 -12.22
N ALA A 346 -34.41 -18.18 -12.68
CA ALA A 346 -33.77 -19.47 -12.98
C ALA A 346 -33.38 -20.25 -11.72
N ASP A 347 -33.33 -19.59 -10.56
CA ASP A 347 -32.92 -20.19 -9.30
C ASP A 347 -34.06 -21.00 -8.65
N THR A 348 -33.97 -22.32 -8.76
CA THR A 348 -34.97 -23.24 -8.19
C THR A 348 -34.33 -24.21 -7.20
N ALA A 349 -35.14 -24.86 -6.36
CA ALA A 349 -34.64 -25.86 -5.42
C ALA A 349 -33.97 -27.08 -6.11
N LYS A 350 -34.42 -27.42 -7.33
CA LYS A 350 -33.87 -28.54 -8.12
C LYS A 350 -32.69 -28.13 -8.99
N ALA A 351 -32.62 -26.86 -9.37
CA ALA A 351 -31.54 -26.30 -10.19
C ALA A 351 -31.18 -24.91 -9.64
N PRO A 352 -30.29 -24.83 -8.64
CA PRO A 352 -29.81 -23.55 -8.12
C PRO A 352 -29.03 -22.79 -9.20
N ASN A 353 -29.27 -21.48 -9.32
CA ASN A 353 -28.49 -20.63 -10.20
C ASN A 353 -27.14 -20.28 -9.54
N ALA A 354 -26.04 -20.36 -10.29
CA ALA A 354 -24.69 -20.16 -9.77
C ALA A 354 -24.46 -18.75 -9.21
N ASN A 355 -25.01 -17.69 -9.83
CA ASN A 355 -24.87 -16.31 -9.36
C ASN A 355 -25.61 -16.11 -8.04
N VAL A 356 -26.87 -16.57 -7.95
CA VAL A 356 -27.65 -16.50 -6.71
C VAL A 356 -27.00 -17.33 -5.59
N ALA A 357 -26.48 -18.52 -5.91
CA ALA A 357 -25.73 -19.33 -4.97
C ALA A 357 -24.46 -18.61 -4.47
N ALA A 358 -23.72 -17.93 -5.34
CA ALA A 358 -22.56 -17.14 -4.95
C ALA A 358 -22.93 -15.99 -4.00
N VAL A 359 -24.06 -15.30 -4.22
CA VAL A 359 -24.57 -14.27 -3.30
C VAL A 359 -24.93 -14.87 -1.94
N ARG A 360 -25.56 -16.05 -1.90
CA ARG A 360 -25.88 -16.77 -0.65
C ARG A 360 -24.64 -17.13 0.15
N VAL A 361 -23.60 -17.63 -0.52
CA VAL A 361 -22.31 -17.94 0.10
C VAL A 361 -21.67 -16.65 0.66
N ALA A 362 -21.61 -15.59 -0.15
CA ALA A 362 -20.99 -14.33 0.25
C ALA A 362 -21.72 -13.65 1.42
N VAL A 363 -23.06 -13.62 1.43
CA VAL A 363 -23.80 -13.04 2.57
C VAL A 363 -23.61 -13.85 3.86
N THR A 364 -23.45 -15.17 3.76
CA THR A 364 -23.22 -16.05 4.91
C THR A 364 -21.82 -15.89 5.48
N ALA A 365 -20.85 -15.49 4.65
CA ALA A 365 -19.50 -15.19 5.07
C ALA A 365 -19.39 -13.85 5.83
N LEU A 366 -20.41 -12.98 5.76
CA LEU A 366 -20.42 -11.72 6.51
C LEU A 366 -20.41 -11.97 8.02
N ARG A 367 -19.55 -11.23 8.73
CA ARG A 367 -19.52 -11.21 10.19
C ARG A 367 -20.76 -10.49 10.74
N LYS A 368 -21.13 -10.78 11.99
CA LYS A 368 -22.26 -10.13 12.67
C LYS A 368 -22.23 -8.59 12.58
N ALA A 369 -21.07 -7.98 12.82
CA ALA A 369 -20.93 -6.54 12.75
C ALA A 369 -21.11 -5.98 11.33
N GLU A 370 -20.65 -6.72 10.30
CA GLU A 370 -20.79 -6.35 8.89
C GLU A 370 -22.26 -6.44 8.45
N ARG A 371 -22.97 -7.50 8.86
CA ARG A 371 -24.43 -7.60 8.64
C ARG A 371 -25.19 -6.44 9.27
N GLY A 372 -24.78 -6.01 10.46
CA GLY A 372 -25.31 -4.82 11.13
C GLY A 372 -25.11 -3.54 10.31
N ASP A 373 -23.91 -3.37 9.73
CA ASP A 373 -23.64 -2.22 8.85
C ASP A 373 -24.53 -2.24 7.59
N MET A 374 -24.84 -3.42 7.04
CA MET A 374 -25.67 -3.56 5.83
C MET A 374 -27.17 -3.34 6.09
N LEU A 375 -27.68 -3.74 7.25
CA LEU A 375 -29.12 -3.74 7.58
C LEU A 375 -29.78 -2.37 7.55
N GLY A 376 -29.02 -1.30 7.82
CA GLY A 376 -29.50 0.08 7.78
C GLY A 376 -28.97 0.89 6.60
N ASN A 377 -28.23 0.25 5.69
CA ASN A 377 -27.54 0.94 4.61
C ASN A 377 -28.48 1.15 3.41
N PRO A 378 -28.84 2.39 3.05
CA PRO A 378 -29.74 2.66 1.94
C PRO A 378 -29.18 2.21 0.59
N GLU A 379 -27.87 2.29 0.37
CA GLU A 379 -27.22 1.89 -0.88
C GLU A 379 -27.32 0.37 -1.09
N ILE A 380 -27.06 -0.40 -0.03
CA ILE A 380 -27.22 -1.86 -0.06
C ILE A 380 -28.69 -2.24 -0.22
N ALA A 381 -29.60 -1.53 0.46
CA ALA A 381 -31.03 -1.78 0.34
C ALA A 381 -31.56 -1.52 -1.08
N ALA A 382 -31.04 -0.50 -1.77
CA ALA A 382 -31.32 -0.23 -3.18
C ALA A 382 -30.77 -1.34 -4.07
N ALA A 383 -29.46 -1.65 -3.97
CA ALA A 383 -28.81 -2.69 -4.76
C ALA A 383 -29.50 -4.07 -4.62
N LEU A 384 -29.94 -4.43 -3.41
CA LEU A 384 -30.70 -5.66 -3.17
C LEU A 384 -32.02 -5.71 -3.97
N LYS A 385 -32.74 -4.59 -4.09
CA LYS A 385 -34.00 -4.52 -4.86
C LYS A 385 -33.76 -4.52 -6.37
N ASP A 386 -32.64 -3.94 -6.79
CA ASP A 386 -32.30 -3.83 -8.21
C ASP A 386 -31.87 -5.19 -8.76
N HIS A 387 -31.07 -5.94 -7.99
CA HIS A 387 -30.46 -7.18 -8.45
C HIS A 387 -31.21 -8.46 -8.04
N LEU A 388 -31.93 -8.47 -6.92
CA LEU A 388 -32.61 -9.67 -6.42
C LEU A 388 -34.14 -9.51 -6.38
N LYS A 389 -34.84 -10.63 -6.50
CA LYS A 389 -36.29 -10.70 -6.28
C LYS A 389 -36.73 -12.01 -5.65
N GLY A 390 -38.01 -12.08 -5.27
CA GLY A 390 -38.66 -13.31 -4.84
C GLY A 390 -37.97 -14.04 -3.68
N PRO A 391 -37.86 -15.38 -3.73
CA PRO A 391 -37.24 -16.20 -2.69
C PRO A 391 -35.79 -15.83 -2.39
N ALA A 392 -35.00 -15.48 -3.42
CA ALA A 392 -33.59 -15.10 -3.25
C ALA A 392 -33.45 -13.87 -2.35
N LEU A 393 -34.16 -12.77 -2.67
CA LEU A 393 -34.16 -11.56 -1.86
C LEU A 393 -34.59 -11.83 -0.41
N LYS A 394 -35.62 -12.65 -0.20
CA LYS A 394 -36.10 -13.02 1.14
C LYS A 394 -35.04 -13.80 1.92
N ALA A 395 -34.35 -14.74 1.28
CA ALA A 395 -33.28 -15.52 1.91
C ALA A 395 -32.10 -14.63 2.32
N ILE A 396 -31.63 -13.74 1.45
CA ILE A 396 -30.53 -12.82 1.76
C ILE A 396 -30.90 -11.88 2.91
N LYS A 397 -32.10 -11.30 2.90
CA LYS A 397 -32.60 -10.46 4.03
C LYS A 397 -32.67 -11.24 5.34
N LYS A 398 -33.06 -12.52 5.31
CA LYS A 398 -33.08 -13.38 6.50
C LYS A 398 -31.67 -13.55 7.08
N VAL A 399 -30.65 -13.76 6.24
CA VAL A 399 -29.26 -13.88 6.73
C VAL A 399 -28.76 -12.56 7.32
N LEU A 400 -29.07 -11.44 6.67
CA LEU A 400 -28.68 -10.11 7.17
C LEU A 400 -29.32 -9.80 8.54
N THR A 401 -30.57 -10.20 8.75
CA THR A 401 -31.33 -9.95 10.00
C THR A 401 -31.07 -10.96 11.12
N ALA A 402 -30.36 -12.07 10.85
CA ALA A 402 -30.07 -13.08 11.87
C ALA A 402 -29.11 -12.54 12.94
N LYS A 403 -29.56 -12.59 14.20
CA LYS A 403 -28.84 -12.05 15.37
C LYS A 403 -27.59 -12.84 15.74
#